data_AF-A0A535AAB7-F1
#
_entry.id   AF-A0A535AAB7-F1
#
_cell.length_a   1.000
_cell.length_b   1.000
_cell.length_c   1.000
_cell.angle_alpha   90.00
_cell.angle_beta   90.00
_cell.angle_gamma   90.00
#
_symmetry.space_group_name_H-M   'P 1'
#
loop_
_entity.id
_entity.type
_entity.pdbx_description
1 polymer ?
#
loop_
_entity_poly.entity_id
_entity_poly.type
_entity_poly.pdbx_seq_one_letter_code
_entity_poly.pdbx_strand_id
1 'polypeptide(L)'
;MAHARLVTLVLALAAAGSARAAGPCEEGRGQTGLALAVAAAGGLAVAAVDDDSAAMAGSLRVGDAVVQANGTLARSCGDYARVVREARRERKAVLLLVRRADTELPLALAASTWERAVAVVAAPAPAEAPSVRALVATPPPSPLPPETHVSVDEVTRGLSTLADDGRPRASLTAYQKDVLHLRRQVETLAARAAAPAAVLSGLRTVLEYYEGAAVAWASEETQRERERRPRHLPAGETATATFFEDSEAAALLDEFPFLRATVVRDPAPGLVGESAGLWRPRQARALLWEHGREELGRLTGWLAAGTP
;
A
#
# COMPACT_ATOMS: atom_id res chain seq x y z
N MET A 1 -1.73 -61.71 42.62
CA MET A 1 -2.51 -61.00 41.59
C MET A 1 -2.46 -59.51 41.89
N ALA A 2 -1.68 -58.73 41.13
CA ALA A 2 -1.89 -57.30 40.84
C ALA A 2 -0.67 -56.80 40.06
N HIS A 3 -0.87 -56.58 38.76
CA HIS A 3 0.12 -56.13 37.81
C HIS A 3 0.52 -54.67 38.05
N ALA A 4 1.83 -54.41 38.15
CA ALA A 4 2.40 -53.08 38.00
C ALA A 4 2.31 -52.64 36.53
N ARG A 5 1.60 -51.54 36.27
CA ARG A 5 1.47 -50.97 34.92
C ARG A 5 2.69 -50.10 34.62
N LEU A 6 3.48 -50.59 33.67
CA LEU A 6 4.64 -49.93 33.07
C LEU A 6 4.15 -48.80 32.16
N VAL A 7 4.59 -47.56 32.42
CA VAL A 7 4.33 -46.40 31.55
C VAL A 7 5.37 -46.41 30.44
N THR A 8 4.94 -46.65 29.21
CA THR A 8 5.80 -46.65 28.01
C THR A 8 5.91 -45.23 27.47
N LEU A 9 7.12 -44.66 27.53
CA LEU A 9 7.43 -43.35 26.97
C LEU A 9 7.65 -43.50 25.46
N VAL A 10 6.71 -43.04 24.63
CA VAL A 10 6.87 -43.02 23.17
C VAL A 10 7.66 -41.77 22.80
N LEU A 11 8.93 -41.98 22.43
CA LEU A 11 9.80 -40.95 21.89
C LEU A 11 9.44 -40.75 20.40
N ALA A 12 8.74 -39.66 20.09
CA ALA A 12 8.46 -39.28 18.72
C ALA A 12 9.75 -38.71 18.07
N LEU A 13 10.43 -39.51 17.25
CA LEU A 13 11.46 -39.01 16.34
C LEU A 13 10.78 -38.21 15.23
N ALA A 14 10.85 -36.88 15.32
CA ALA A 14 10.61 -36.01 14.18
C ALA A 14 11.72 -36.23 13.15
N ALA A 15 11.36 -36.79 11.98
CA ALA A 15 12.25 -36.83 10.83
C ALA A 15 12.49 -35.40 10.35
N ALA A 16 13.61 -34.82 10.75
CA ALA A 16 14.09 -33.56 10.22
C ALA A 16 14.31 -33.72 8.71
N GLY A 17 13.55 -32.94 7.92
CA GLY A 17 13.84 -32.74 6.51
C GLY A 17 15.30 -32.31 6.37
N SER A 18 16.09 -33.12 5.67
CA SER A 18 17.51 -32.83 5.46
C SER A 18 17.63 -31.55 4.63
N ALA A 19 17.99 -30.46 5.29
CA ALA A 19 18.60 -29.30 4.64
C ALA A 19 19.90 -29.77 3.99
N ARG A 20 19.81 -30.32 2.78
CA ARG A 20 20.96 -30.63 1.94
C ARG A 20 21.61 -29.29 1.60
N ALA A 21 22.87 -29.13 2.01
CA ALA A 21 23.67 -27.98 1.62
C ALA A 21 23.62 -27.83 0.10
N ALA A 22 23.27 -26.64 -0.38
CA ALA A 22 23.15 -26.35 -1.80
C ALA A 22 24.47 -26.73 -2.49
N GLY A 23 24.43 -27.76 -3.33
CA GLY A 23 25.57 -28.13 -4.15
C GLY A 23 25.88 -27.00 -5.14
N PRO A 24 27.11 -26.93 -5.71
CA PRO A 24 27.53 -25.88 -6.64
C PRO A 24 26.67 -25.78 -7.92
N CYS A 25 25.77 -26.75 -8.15
CA CYS A 25 24.96 -26.93 -9.34
C CYS A 25 23.45 -26.96 -9.03
N GLU A 26 23.03 -26.43 -7.87
CA GLU A 26 21.63 -26.41 -7.41
C GLU A 26 21.00 -24.99 -7.43
N GLU A 27 21.56 -24.07 -8.22
CA GLU A 27 21.00 -22.71 -8.35
C GLU A 27 19.52 -22.77 -8.76
N GLY A 28 18.67 -22.11 -7.96
CA GLY A 28 17.24 -22.04 -8.19
C GLY A 28 16.45 -23.32 -7.93
N ARG A 29 17.06 -24.38 -7.37
CA ARG A 29 16.37 -25.67 -7.07
C ARG A 29 15.10 -25.48 -6.25
N GLY A 30 15.08 -24.55 -5.30
CA GLY A 30 13.88 -24.27 -4.50
C GLY A 30 12.67 -23.79 -5.31
N GLN A 31 12.88 -23.26 -6.53
CA GLN A 31 11.83 -22.81 -7.43
C GLN A 31 11.64 -23.78 -8.60
N THR A 32 12.73 -24.31 -9.15
CA THR A 32 12.72 -25.19 -10.33
C THR A 32 12.47 -26.65 -9.96
N GLY A 33 12.87 -27.07 -8.76
CA GLY A 33 13.00 -28.48 -8.34
C GLY A 33 14.05 -29.26 -9.11
N LEU A 34 15.02 -28.59 -9.74
CA LEU A 34 16.06 -29.21 -10.54
C LEU A 34 17.41 -29.19 -9.82
N ALA A 35 18.03 -30.36 -9.65
CA ALA A 35 19.44 -30.47 -9.25
C ALA A 35 20.27 -30.99 -10.42
N LEU A 36 21.38 -30.31 -10.72
CA LEU A 36 22.35 -30.75 -11.72
C LEU A 36 23.63 -31.26 -11.06
N ALA A 37 24.39 -32.08 -11.78
CA ALA A 37 25.73 -32.48 -11.41
C ALA A 37 26.64 -32.46 -12.63
N VAL A 38 27.95 -32.33 -12.40
CA VAL A 38 28.95 -32.49 -13.47
C VAL A 38 29.01 -33.96 -13.87
N ALA A 39 28.76 -34.26 -15.13
CA ALA A 39 28.79 -35.62 -15.65
C ALA A 39 30.25 -36.10 -15.84
N ALA A 40 30.49 -37.41 -15.69
CA ALA A 40 31.82 -38.01 -15.88
C ALA A 40 32.36 -37.82 -17.31
N ALA A 41 31.49 -37.71 -18.31
CA ALA A 41 31.83 -37.44 -19.71
C ALA A 41 32.03 -35.93 -20.01
N GLY A 42 31.97 -35.07 -18.98
CA GLY A 42 31.97 -33.61 -19.13
C GLY A 42 30.56 -33.03 -19.33
N GLY A 43 30.39 -31.75 -19.00
CA GLY A 43 29.10 -31.05 -19.05
C GLY A 43 28.22 -31.33 -17.83
N LEU A 44 26.93 -30.95 -17.92
CA LEU A 44 25.97 -31.09 -16.83
C LEU A 44 24.95 -32.18 -17.13
N ALA A 45 24.56 -32.93 -16.10
CA ALA A 45 23.46 -33.87 -16.16
C ALA A 45 22.49 -33.63 -15.01
N VAL A 46 21.21 -33.97 -15.23
CA VAL A 46 20.18 -33.91 -14.20
C VAL A 46 20.44 -35.00 -13.16
N ALA A 47 20.74 -34.56 -11.93
CA ALA A 47 21.05 -35.42 -10.80
C ALA A 47 19.80 -35.77 -9.98
N ALA A 48 18.88 -34.82 -9.85
CA ALA A 48 17.59 -35.02 -9.19
C ALA A 48 16.52 -34.10 -9.78
N VAL A 49 15.28 -34.56 -9.70
CA VAL A 49 14.07 -33.80 -10.00
C VAL A 49 13.15 -33.98 -8.80
N ASP A 50 12.74 -32.87 -8.19
CA ASP A 50 11.86 -32.87 -7.02
C ASP A 50 10.41 -33.16 -7.44
N ASP A 51 9.65 -33.84 -6.58
CA ASP A 51 8.22 -34.11 -6.79
C ASP A 51 7.41 -32.81 -6.84
N ASP A 52 6.35 -32.79 -7.66
CA ASP A 52 5.47 -31.63 -7.87
C ASP A 52 6.18 -30.32 -8.30
N SER A 53 7.38 -30.43 -8.86
CA SER A 53 8.21 -29.30 -9.26
C SER A 53 7.98 -28.82 -10.69
N ALA A 54 8.49 -27.63 -11.01
CA ALA A 54 8.52 -27.14 -12.39
C ALA A 54 9.37 -28.05 -13.30
N ALA A 55 10.43 -28.67 -12.78
CA ALA A 55 11.27 -29.59 -13.53
C ALA A 55 10.53 -30.89 -13.88
N MET A 56 9.73 -31.42 -12.95
CA MET A 56 8.85 -32.55 -13.21
C MET A 56 7.78 -32.21 -14.25
N ALA A 57 7.11 -31.06 -14.10
CA ALA A 57 6.12 -30.57 -15.06
C ALA A 57 6.74 -30.34 -16.46
N GLY A 58 7.99 -29.89 -16.51
CA GLY A 58 8.80 -29.73 -17.72
C GLY A 58 9.35 -31.04 -18.28
N SER A 59 8.97 -32.20 -17.73
CA SER A 59 9.35 -33.55 -18.18
C SER A 59 10.87 -33.85 -18.16
N LEU A 60 11.63 -33.13 -17.32
CA LEU A 60 13.03 -33.43 -17.05
C LEU A 60 13.13 -34.74 -16.26
N ARG A 61 14.18 -35.51 -16.52
CA ARG A 61 14.44 -36.79 -15.85
C ARG A 61 15.89 -36.89 -15.41
N VAL A 62 16.12 -37.62 -14.32
CA VAL A 62 17.47 -37.96 -13.87
C VAL A 62 18.21 -38.66 -15.00
N GLY A 63 19.45 -38.22 -15.26
CA GLY A 63 20.30 -38.71 -16.34
C GLY A 63 20.20 -37.92 -17.65
N ASP A 64 19.26 -36.99 -17.81
CA ASP A 64 19.24 -36.08 -18.96
C ASP A 64 20.51 -35.22 -18.96
N ALA A 65 21.25 -35.20 -20.07
CA ALA A 65 22.42 -34.35 -20.22
C ALA A 65 21.99 -32.96 -20.71
N VAL A 66 22.32 -31.90 -19.97
CA VAL A 66 21.95 -30.52 -20.33
C VAL A 66 22.96 -29.97 -21.32
N VAL A 67 22.54 -29.79 -22.57
CA VAL A 67 23.38 -29.31 -23.68
C VAL A 67 23.37 -27.78 -23.73
N GLN A 68 22.18 -27.18 -23.63
CA GLN A 68 22.01 -25.72 -23.63
C GLN A 68 20.96 -25.26 -22.63
N ALA A 69 21.12 -24.03 -22.15
CA ALA A 69 20.12 -23.30 -21.37
C ALA A 69 19.97 -21.88 -21.96
N ASN A 70 18.74 -21.51 -22.35
CA ASN A 70 18.42 -20.25 -23.03
C ASN A 70 19.38 -19.90 -24.18
N GLY A 71 19.72 -20.88 -25.02
CA GLY A 71 20.63 -20.71 -26.16
C GLY A 71 22.12 -20.64 -25.80
N THR A 72 22.48 -20.75 -24.51
CA THR A 72 23.88 -20.79 -24.04
C THR A 72 24.31 -22.24 -23.76
N LEU A 73 25.52 -22.62 -24.19
CA LEU A 73 26.09 -23.94 -23.85
C LEU A 73 26.28 -24.10 -22.34
N ALA A 74 25.63 -25.09 -21.75
CA ALA A 74 25.61 -25.32 -20.31
C ALA A 74 26.79 -26.22 -19.87
N ARG A 75 28.02 -25.72 -20.04
CA ARG A 75 29.25 -26.50 -19.79
C ARG A 75 29.64 -26.62 -18.32
N SER A 76 29.18 -25.67 -17.50
CA SER A 76 29.53 -25.59 -16.09
C SER A 76 28.34 -25.16 -15.24
N CYS A 77 28.40 -25.46 -13.95
CA CYS A 77 27.36 -25.06 -13.01
C CYS A 77 27.21 -23.53 -12.92
N GLY A 78 28.30 -22.78 -13.14
CA GLY A 78 28.25 -21.33 -13.25
C GLY A 78 27.46 -20.83 -14.47
N ASP A 79 27.54 -21.53 -15.60
CA ASP A 79 26.78 -21.18 -16.80
C ASP A 79 25.28 -21.34 -16.59
N TYR A 80 24.89 -22.49 -16.02
CA TYR A 80 23.50 -22.74 -15.66
C TYR A 80 23.00 -21.75 -14.61
N ALA A 81 23.79 -21.48 -13.58
CA ALA A 81 23.41 -20.58 -12.50
C ALA A 81 23.19 -19.13 -13.01
N ARG A 82 24.00 -18.67 -13.96
CA ARG A 82 23.82 -17.36 -14.61
C ARG A 82 22.49 -17.29 -15.36
N VAL A 83 22.16 -18.31 -16.15
CA VAL A 83 20.89 -18.39 -16.90
C VAL A 83 19.69 -18.38 -15.95
N VAL A 84 19.75 -19.16 -14.86
CA VAL A 84 18.69 -19.21 -13.84
C VAL A 84 18.49 -17.86 -13.16
N ARG A 85 19.56 -17.18 -12.75
CA ARG A 85 19.45 -15.85 -12.09
C ARG A 85 18.88 -14.78 -13.02
N GLU A 86 19.27 -14.79 -14.29
CA GLU A 86 18.75 -13.90 -15.31
C GLU A 86 17.27 -14.16 -15.58
N ALA A 87 16.88 -15.42 -15.80
CA ALA A 87 15.50 -15.81 -15.99
C ALA A 87 14.62 -15.44 -14.78
N ARG A 88 15.12 -15.60 -13.55
CA ARG A 88 14.43 -15.18 -12.32
C ARG A 88 14.24 -13.67 -12.24
N ARG A 89 15.30 -12.90 -12.49
CA ARG A 89 15.27 -11.42 -12.46
C ARG A 89 14.26 -10.87 -13.46
N GLU A 90 14.18 -11.48 -14.63
CA GLU A 90 13.33 -11.02 -15.74
C GLU A 90 11.97 -11.73 -15.79
N ARG A 91 11.71 -12.66 -14.86
CA ARG A 91 10.52 -13.52 -14.83
C ARG A 91 10.25 -14.22 -16.18
N LYS A 92 11.30 -14.76 -16.81
CA LYS A 92 11.25 -15.47 -18.09
C LYS A 92 11.36 -16.98 -17.91
N ALA A 93 10.91 -17.74 -18.90
CA ALA A 93 11.11 -19.19 -18.94
C ALA A 93 12.59 -19.58 -19.03
N VAL A 94 12.93 -20.78 -18.56
CA VAL A 94 14.22 -21.42 -18.82
C VAL A 94 14.00 -22.51 -19.85
N LEU A 95 14.52 -22.29 -21.05
CA LEU A 95 14.54 -23.26 -22.14
C LEU A 95 15.79 -24.11 -22.01
N LEU A 96 15.62 -25.42 -21.95
CA LEU A 96 16.69 -26.40 -21.84
C LEU A 96 16.69 -27.27 -23.08
N LEU A 97 17.84 -27.38 -23.73
CA LEU A 97 18.07 -28.46 -24.69
C LEU A 97 18.76 -29.57 -23.93
N VAL A 98 18.07 -30.71 -23.78
CA VAL A 98 18.63 -31.89 -23.11
C VAL A 98 18.85 -33.02 -24.08
N ARG A 99 19.87 -33.83 -23.84
CA ARG A 99 20.10 -35.08 -24.56
C ARG A 99 19.69 -36.24 -23.68
N ARG A 100 18.76 -37.04 -24.19
CA ARG A 100 18.28 -38.28 -23.57
C ARG A 100 18.60 -39.43 -24.52
N ALA A 101 19.51 -40.30 -24.11
CA ALA A 101 20.15 -41.27 -25.01
C ALA A 101 20.69 -40.55 -26.27
N ASP A 102 20.24 -40.91 -27.47
CA ASP A 102 20.71 -40.34 -28.73
C ASP A 102 19.81 -39.22 -29.29
N THR A 103 18.85 -38.73 -28.51
CA THR A 103 17.90 -37.68 -28.96
C THR A 103 18.05 -36.39 -28.17
N GLU A 104 18.07 -35.26 -28.86
CA GLU A 104 17.98 -33.93 -28.24
C GLU A 104 16.53 -33.46 -28.16
N LEU A 105 16.11 -33.04 -26.96
CA LEU A 105 14.75 -32.65 -26.63
C LEU A 105 14.74 -31.22 -26.08
N PRO A 106 13.99 -30.29 -26.70
CA PRO A 106 13.75 -28.99 -26.11
C PRO A 106 12.69 -29.11 -25.00
N LEU A 107 13.07 -28.76 -23.79
CA LEU A 107 12.21 -28.72 -22.61
C LEU A 107 12.18 -27.30 -22.04
N ALA A 108 11.16 -26.99 -21.25
CA ALA A 108 11.01 -25.66 -20.70
C ALA A 108 10.52 -25.70 -19.25
N LEU A 109 11.11 -24.83 -18.43
CA LEU A 109 10.55 -24.40 -17.16
C LEU A 109 9.81 -23.08 -17.42
N ALA A 110 8.48 -23.08 -17.29
CA ALA A 110 7.65 -21.92 -17.61
C ALA A 110 7.98 -20.69 -16.74
N ALA A 111 7.62 -19.48 -17.17
CA ALA A 111 7.82 -18.25 -16.39
C ALA A 111 7.15 -18.31 -14.99
N SER A 112 6.03 -19.02 -14.88
CA SER A 112 5.33 -19.29 -13.61
C SER A 112 6.16 -20.06 -12.58
N THR A 113 7.30 -20.65 -12.99
CA THR A 113 8.27 -21.29 -12.07
C THR A 113 8.74 -20.30 -11.00
N TRP A 114 8.83 -19.02 -11.34
CA TRP A 114 9.26 -17.97 -10.41
C TRP A 114 8.14 -17.44 -9.51
N GLU A 115 6.88 -17.76 -9.83
CA GLU A 115 5.70 -17.29 -9.09
C GLU A 115 5.33 -18.24 -7.94
N ARG A 116 5.84 -19.48 -7.95
CA ARG A 116 5.33 -20.58 -7.11
C ARG A 116 6.07 -20.83 -5.79
N ALA A 117 6.87 -19.89 -5.31
CA ALA A 117 7.52 -20.02 -4.00
C ALA A 117 6.62 -19.59 -2.82
N VAL A 118 5.40 -20.14 -2.75
CA VAL A 118 4.63 -20.27 -1.50
C VAL A 118 3.84 -21.58 -1.58
N ALA A 119 4.48 -22.70 -1.22
CA ALA A 119 3.76 -23.92 -0.92
C ALA A 119 3.26 -23.86 0.53
N VAL A 120 1.93 -23.82 0.62
CA VAL A 120 1.05 -23.82 1.78
C VAL A 120 1.37 -24.97 2.75
N VAL A 121 1.70 -24.64 4.01
CA VAL A 121 1.20 -25.43 5.15
C VAL A 121 -0.13 -24.78 5.53
N ALA A 122 -1.22 -25.55 5.48
CA ALA A 122 -2.55 -25.08 5.84
C ALA A 122 -2.61 -24.75 7.34
N ALA A 123 -2.32 -23.50 7.68
CA ALA A 123 -2.74 -22.87 8.92
C ALA A 123 -4.18 -22.34 8.73
N PRO A 124 -5.03 -22.31 9.78
CA PRO A 124 -6.38 -21.78 9.68
C PRO A 124 -6.34 -20.35 9.12
N ALA A 125 -7.34 -20.01 8.30
CA ALA A 125 -7.39 -18.78 7.53
C ALA A 125 -6.90 -17.56 8.35
N PRO A 126 -5.82 -16.87 7.92
CA PRO A 126 -5.50 -15.60 8.51
C PRO A 126 -6.61 -14.62 8.10
N ALA A 127 -7.16 -13.92 9.10
CA ALA A 127 -7.85 -12.66 8.86
C ALA A 127 -7.01 -11.82 7.89
N GLU A 128 -7.64 -11.26 6.84
CA GLU A 128 -6.98 -10.42 5.86
C GLU A 128 -5.99 -9.48 6.56
N ALA A 129 -4.70 -9.66 6.30
CA ALA A 129 -3.73 -8.65 6.68
C ALA A 129 -4.15 -7.38 5.92
N PRO A 130 -4.35 -6.24 6.62
CA PRO A 130 -4.75 -5.00 5.97
C PRO A 130 -3.74 -4.70 4.86
N SER A 131 -4.25 -4.53 3.63
CA SER A 131 -3.42 -4.13 2.49
C SER A 131 -2.61 -2.88 2.85
N VAL A 132 -1.48 -2.62 2.17
CA VAL A 132 -0.70 -1.37 2.35
C VAL A 132 -1.61 -0.14 2.20
N ARG A 133 -2.65 -0.22 1.37
CA ARG A 133 -3.69 0.80 1.25
C ARG A 133 -4.53 0.97 2.52
N ALA A 134 -4.88 -0.12 3.21
CA ALA A 134 -5.55 -0.09 4.51
C ALA A 134 -4.62 0.32 5.66
N LEU A 135 -3.30 0.17 5.51
CA LEU A 135 -2.30 0.70 6.45
C LEU A 135 -2.05 2.21 6.25
N VAL A 136 -2.22 2.73 5.03
CA VAL A 136 -2.02 4.15 4.68
C VAL A 136 -3.32 4.96 4.79
N ALA A 137 -4.48 4.33 4.61
CA ALA A 137 -5.75 4.97 4.91
C ALA A 137 -5.74 5.35 6.39
N THR A 138 -5.75 6.65 6.68
CA THR A 138 -5.84 7.11 8.06
C THR A 138 -7.18 6.59 8.60
N PRO A 139 -7.18 5.64 9.54
CA PRO A 139 -8.43 5.08 10.04
C PRO A 139 -9.26 6.24 10.62
N PRO A 140 -10.60 6.20 10.47
CA PRO A 140 -11.46 7.20 11.09
C PRO A 140 -11.10 7.29 12.58
N PRO A 141 -11.02 8.51 13.14
CA PRO A 141 -10.49 8.68 14.47
C PRO A 141 -11.41 7.97 15.48
N SER A 142 -10.80 7.38 16.50
CA SER A 142 -11.54 6.59 17.48
C SER A 142 -12.66 7.42 18.14
N PRO A 143 -13.84 6.81 18.36
CA PRO A 143 -14.92 7.43 19.12
C PRO A 143 -14.48 7.90 20.51
N LEU A 144 -15.18 8.91 21.04
CA LEU A 144 -14.97 9.44 22.39
C LEU A 144 -15.46 8.45 23.46
N PRO A 145 -14.91 8.52 24.69
CA PRO A 145 -15.32 7.68 25.83
C PRO A 145 -16.84 7.74 26.07
N PRO A 146 -17.46 6.64 26.54
CA PRO A 146 -18.93 6.51 26.66
C PRO A 146 -19.56 7.61 27.53
N GLU A 147 -18.88 8.04 28.58
CA GLU A 147 -19.30 9.14 29.48
C GLU A 147 -19.36 10.52 28.80
N THR A 148 -18.73 10.69 27.64
CA THR A 148 -18.82 11.95 26.89
C THR A 148 -20.14 12.00 26.13
N HIS A 149 -21.06 12.86 26.54
CA HIS A 149 -22.26 13.15 25.75
C HIS A 149 -21.89 13.93 24.49
N VAL A 150 -22.45 13.52 23.35
CA VAL A 150 -22.25 14.17 22.05
C VAL A 150 -23.61 14.27 21.38
N SER A 151 -23.93 15.43 20.81
CA SER A 151 -25.19 15.67 20.11
C SER A 151 -24.98 16.29 18.72
N VAL A 152 -25.97 16.15 17.82
CA VAL A 152 -25.94 16.79 16.49
C VAL A 152 -25.86 18.32 16.62
N ASP A 153 -26.60 18.91 17.56
CA ASP A 153 -26.59 20.36 17.81
C ASP A 153 -25.22 20.87 18.28
N GLU A 154 -24.52 20.08 19.09
CA GLU A 154 -23.16 20.40 19.52
C GLU A 154 -22.18 20.38 18.35
N VAL A 155 -22.24 19.35 17.50
CA VAL A 155 -21.36 19.23 16.34
C VAL A 155 -21.62 20.34 15.32
N THR A 156 -22.88 20.60 14.98
CA THR A 156 -23.25 21.67 14.03
C THR A 156 -22.81 23.05 14.52
N ARG A 157 -22.98 23.34 15.82
CA ARG A 157 -22.44 24.57 16.44
C ARG A 157 -20.92 24.62 16.42
N GLY A 158 -20.25 23.50 16.67
CA GLY A 158 -18.80 23.42 16.59
C GLY A 158 -18.30 23.73 15.17
N LEU A 159 -18.92 23.11 14.17
CA LEU A 159 -18.62 23.34 12.75
C LEU A 159 -18.85 24.79 12.34
N SER A 160 -19.91 25.44 12.81
CA SER A 160 -20.17 26.85 12.46
C SER A 160 -19.09 27.80 12.98
N THR A 161 -18.40 27.46 14.07
CA THR A 161 -17.30 28.27 14.64
C THR A 161 -15.93 28.00 14.02
N LEU A 162 -15.80 27.00 13.13
CA LEU A 162 -14.52 26.68 12.49
C LEU A 162 -14.05 27.80 11.54
N ALA A 163 -14.98 28.49 10.91
CA ALA A 163 -14.73 29.46 9.86
C ALA A 163 -15.49 30.78 10.07
N ASP A 164 -15.32 31.37 11.25
CA ASP A 164 -15.83 32.71 11.55
C ASP A 164 -15.19 33.78 10.65
N ASP A 165 -16.02 34.74 10.27
CA ASP A 165 -15.81 35.80 9.26
C ASP A 165 -14.45 36.51 9.33
N GLY A 166 -13.44 35.92 8.66
CA GLY A 166 -12.20 36.61 8.31
C GLY A 166 -11.20 36.81 9.45
N ARG A 167 -11.47 36.35 10.68
CA ARG A 167 -10.43 36.25 11.72
C ARG A 167 -9.82 34.86 11.69
N PRO A 168 -8.55 34.69 11.30
CA PRO A 168 -7.92 33.39 11.43
C PRO A 168 -8.00 32.97 12.90
N ARG A 169 -8.36 31.69 13.12
CA ARG A 169 -8.02 31.05 14.40
C ARG A 169 -6.55 31.31 14.71
N ALA A 170 -6.22 31.42 16.00
CA ALA A 170 -4.90 31.88 16.44
C ALA A 170 -3.72 31.08 15.84
N SER A 171 -3.95 29.82 15.43
CA SER A 171 -2.94 28.99 14.74
C SER A 171 -3.56 27.85 13.92
N LEU A 172 -2.78 27.35 12.96
CA LEU A 172 -3.07 26.12 12.20
C LEU A 172 -3.25 24.91 13.13
N THR A 173 -2.40 24.78 14.15
CA THR A 173 -2.46 23.65 15.10
C THR A 173 -3.76 23.63 15.89
N ALA A 174 -4.24 24.80 16.33
CA ALA A 174 -5.54 24.90 17.01
C ALA A 174 -6.67 24.49 16.05
N TYR A 175 -6.66 25.01 14.83
CA TYR A 175 -7.65 24.65 13.80
C TYR A 175 -7.68 23.14 13.52
N GLN A 176 -6.54 22.51 13.27
CA GLN A 176 -6.43 21.06 13.03
C GLN A 176 -6.94 20.24 14.22
N LYS A 177 -6.62 20.67 15.46
CA LYS A 177 -7.09 20.00 16.68
C LYS A 177 -8.61 20.02 16.79
N ASP A 178 -9.22 21.16 16.47
CA ASP A 178 -10.67 21.33 16.56
C ASP A 178 -11.40 20.56 15.45
N VAL A 179 -10.88 20.57 14.22
CA VAL A 179 -11.39 19.74 13.11
C VAL A 179 -11.34 18.26 13.50
N LEU A 180 -10.21 17.78 14.02
CA LEU A 180 -10.06 16.40 14.48
C LEU A 180 -10.99 16.08 15.67
N HIS A 181 -11.26 17.04 16.54
CA HIS A 181 -12.22 16.88 17.62
C HIS A 181 -13.64 16.70 17.09
N LEU A 182 -14.06 17.53 16.13
CA LEU A 182 -15.38 17.44 15.50
C LEU A 182 -15.55 16.14 14.69
N ARG A 183 -14.52 15.71 13.96
CA ARG A 183 -14.52 14.39 13.29
C ARG A 183 -14.74 13.26 14.28
N ARG A 184 -14.06 13.28 15.43
CA ARG A 184 -14.29 12.28 16.51
C ARG A 184 -15.71 12.33 17.05
N GLN A 185 -16.29 13.51 17.22
CA GLN A 185 -17.69 13.63 17.65
C GLN A 185 -18.66 13.03 16.62
N VAL A 186 -18.46 13.27 15.32
CA VAL A 186 -19.26 12.67 14.25
C VAL A 186 -19.15 11.14 14.25
N GLU A 187 -17.94 10.59 14.35
CA GLU A 187 -17.76 9.14 14.41
C GLU A 187 -18.30 8.53 15.72
N THR A 188 -18.33 9.32 16.80
CA THR A 188 -18.99 8.92 18.05
C THR A 188 -20.51 8.84 17.88
N LEU A 189 -21.13 9.80 17.20
CA LEU A 189 -22.55 9.75 16.87
C LEU A 189 -22.87 8.52 16.00
N ALA A 190 -22.01 8.22 15.02
CA ALA A 190 -22.14 7.05 14.16
C ALA A 190 -22.04 5.74 14.94
N ALA A 191 -20.98 5.57 15.75
CA ALA A 191 -20.73 4.36 16.53
C ALA A 191 -21.85 4.07 17.55
N ARG A 192 -22.52 5.13 18.05
CA ARG A 192 -23.62 5.02 19.00
C ARG A 192 -25.01 4.99 18.34
N ALA A 193 -25.08 5.03 17.01
CA ALA A 193 -26.33 5.20 16.26
C ALA A 193 -27.19 6.37 16.77
N ALA A 194 -26.53 7.45 17.23
CA ALA A 194 -27.16 8.60 17.88
C ALA A 194 -27.65 9.67 16.88
N ALA A 195 -27.50 9.43 15.58
CA ALA A 195 -28.01 10.27 14.50
C ALA A 195 -28.34 9.42 13.26
N PRO A 196 -29.32 9.85 12.43
CA PRO A 196 -29.61 9.18 11.15
C PRO A 196 -28.41 9.16 10.21
N ALA A 197 -28.29 8.12 9.38
CA ALA A 197 -27.19 7.97 8.43
C ALA A 197 -27.05 9.16 7.45
N ALA A 198 -28.16 9.73 7.02
CA ALA A 198 -28.16 10.92 6.15
C ALA A 198 -27.53 12.15 6.85
N VAL A 199 -27.81 12.34 8.14
CA VAL A 199 -27.21 13.42 8.95
C VAL A 199 -25.71 13.20 9.11
N LEU A 200 -25.31 11.97 9.42
CA LEU A 200 -23.89 11.62 9.55
C LEU A 200 -23.14 11.82 8.23
N SER A 201 -23.75 11.47 7.10
CA SER A 201 -23.19 11.74 5.77
C SER A 201 -23.00 13.24 5.54
N GLY A 202 -24.02 14.05 5.81
CA GLY A 202 -23.93 15.52 5.67
C GLY A 202 -22.85 16.12 6.57
N LEU A 203 -22.75 15.68 7.83
CA LEU A 203 -21.72 16.15 8.76
C LEU A 203 -20.30 15.78 8.29
N ARG A 204 -20.11 14.59 7.72
CA ARG A 204 -18.83 14.17 7.13
C ARG A 204 -18.47 15.00 5.90
N THR A 205 -19.42 15.24 5.01
CA THR A 205 -19.22 16.11 3.84
C THR A 205 -18.82 17.52 4.26
N VAL A 206 -19.47 18.10 5.27
CA VAL A 206 -19.08 19.41 5.80
C VAL A 206 -17.65 19.39 6.36
N LEU A 207 -17.26 18.32 7.07
CA LEU A 207 -15.91 18.16 7.62
C LEU A 207 -14.83 18.07 6.53
N GLU A 208 -15.10 17.39 5.41
CA GLU A 208 -14.17 17.26 4.29
C GLU A 208 -13.71 18.64 3.77
N TYR A 209 -14.64 19.60 3.65
CA TYR A 209 -14.29 20.99 3.29
C TYR A 209 -13.35 21.64 4.32
N TYR A 210 -13.63 21.47 5.62
CA TYR A 210 -12.82 22.07 6.68
C TYR A 210 -11.44 21.40 6.83
N GLU A 211 -11.33 20.13 6.48
CA GLU A 211 -10.07 19.38 6.45
C GLU A 211 -9.22 19.80 5.26
N GLY A 212 -9.84 19.93 4.09
CA GLY A 212 -9.18 20.52 2.93
C GLY A 212 -8.66 21.94 3.22
N ALA A 213 -9.43 22.73 3.98
CA ALA A 213 -9.00 24.06 4.40
C ALA A 213 -7.76 24.00 5.33
N ALA A 214 -7.59 22.93 6.11
CA ALA A 214 -6.38 22.70 6.90
C ALA A 214 -5.16 22.44 6.01
N VAL A 215 -5.32 21.64 4.95
CA VAL A 215 -4.27 21.34 3.96
C VAL A 215 -3.82 22.62 3.24
N ALA A 216 -4.78 23.43 2.79
CA ALA A 216 -4.48 24.72 2.18
C ALA A 216 -3.72 25.66 3.15
N TRP A 217 -4.14 25.73 4.41
CA TRP A 217 -3.41 26.51 5.42
C TRP A 217 -2.00 25.96 5.69
N ALA A 218 -1.82 24.64 5.77
CA ALA A 218 -0.51 24.02 5.94
C ALA A 218 0.46 24.36 4.80
N SER A 219 -0.04 24.46 3.57
CA SER A 219 0.73 24.94 2.43
C SER A 219 1.18 26.40 2.60
N GLU A 220 0.30 27.28 3.10
CA GLU A 220 0.64 28.68 3.41
C GLU A 220 1.76 28.77 4.47
N GLU A 221 1.68 27.99 5.56
CA GLU A 221 2.70 28.01 6.62
C GLU A 221 4.03 27.43 6.14
N THR A 222 4.00 26.36 5.34
CA THR A 222 5.21 25.78 4.73
C THR A 222 5.92 26.80 3.84
N GLN A 223 5.19 27.58 3.05
CA GLN A 223 5.82 28.66 2.26
C GLN A 223 6.36 29.77 3.12
N ARG A 224 5.61 30.18 4.15
CA ARG A 224 6.07 31.19 5.12
C ARG A 224 7.41 30.79 5.74
N GLU A 225 7.56 29.53 6.12
CA GLU A 225 8.80 28.99 6.68
C GLU A 225 9.95 29.01 5.65
N ARG A 226 9.68 28.61 4.40
CA ARG A 226 10.67 28.69 3.30
C ARG A 226 11.13 30.13 3.03
N GLU A 227 10.20 31.07 3.06
CA GLU A 227 10.46 32.51 2.91
C GLU A 227 11.08 33.15 4.18
N ARG A 228 11.14 32.41 5.30
CA ARG A 228 11.51 32.92 6.63
C ARG A 228 10.68 34.13 7.05
N ARG A 229 9.42 34.21 6.60
CA ARG A 229 8.53 35.34 6.89
C ARG A 229 7.98 35.24 8.32
N PRO A 230 8.11 36.29 9.15
CA PRO A 230 7.51 36.31 10.48
C PRO A 230 6.00 36.06 10.49
N ARG A 231 5.48 35.38 11.53
CA ARG A 231 4.04 35.06 11.65
C ARG A 231 3.13 36.27 11.80
N HIS A 232 3.64 37.37 12.36
CA HIS A 232 2.87 38.61 12.53
C HIS A 232 2.65 39.36 11.21
N LEU A 233 3.39 39.02 10.15
CA LEU A 233 3.20 39.62 8.83
C LEU A 233 2.21 38.76 8.03
N PRO A 234 1.01 39.28 7.68
CA PRO A 234 0.07 38.52 6.87
C PRO A 234 0.67 38.22 5.50
N ALA A 235 0.30 37.05 4.94
CA ALA A 235 0.56 36.80 3.53
C ALA A 235 -0.37 37.70 2.69
N GLY A 236 0.11 38.19 1.55
CA GLY A 236 -0.76 38.86 0.58
C GLY A 236 -1.82 37.91 0.03
N GLU A 237 -2.97 38.43 -0.40
CA GLU A 237 -4.06 37.61 -0.97
C GLU A 237 -3.63 36.84 -2.23
N THR A 238 -2.67 37.38 -2.97
CA THR A 238 -2.11 36.77 -4.18
C THR A 238 -0.89 35.88 -3.90
N ALA A 239 -0.55 35.63 -2.63
CA ALA A 239 0.58 34.80 -2.28
C ALA A 239 0.40 33.37 -2.80
N THR A 240 1.44 32.85 -3.45
CA THR A 240 1.43 31.53 -4.07
C THR A 240 2.26 30.53 -3.26
N ALA A 241 1.87 29.27 -3.31
CA ALA A 241 2.64 28.15 -2.82
C ALA A 241 2.99 27.17 -3.94
N THR A 242 4.12 26.49 -3.79
CA THR A 242 4.50 25.36 -4.63
C THR A 242 3.73 24.10 -4.22
N PHE A 243 3.33 23.30 -5.21
CA PHE A 243 2.79 21.95 -5.02
C PHE A 243 3.32 21.01 -6.11
N PHE A 244 3.17 19.70 -5.89
CA PHE A 244 3.65 18.63 -6.77
C PHE A 244 2.52 17.61 -7.03
N GLU A 245 2.60 16.81 -8.07
CA GLU A 245 1.59 15.80 -8.45
C GLU A 245 1.26 14.85 -7.28
N ASP A 246 2.25 14.44 -6.50
CA ASP A 246 2.07 13.51 -5.37
C ASP A 246 1.80 14.22 -4.02
N SER A 247 1.50 15.52 -4.02
CA SER A 247 1.29 16.30 -2.78
C SER A 247 -0.17 16.27 -2.29
N GLU A 248 -0.38 16.49 -0.98
CA GLU A 248 -1.73 16.67 -0.42
C GLU A 248 -2.51 17.80 -1.10
N ALA A 249 -1.81 18.84 -1.58
CA ALA A 249 -2.43 19.92 -2.33
C ALA A 249 -2.94 19.46 -3.71
N ALA A 250 -2.22 18.56 -4.40
CA ALA A 250 -2.70 17.98 -5.65
C ALA A 250 -3.91 17.07 -5.41
N ALA A 251 -3.85 16.20 -4.39
CA ALA A 251 -4.99 15.38 -4.00
C ALA A 251 -6.23 16.23 -3.67
N LEU A 252 -6.05 17.34 -2.96
CA LEU A 252 -7.12 18.30 -2.65
C LEU A 252 -7.72 18.95 -3.91
N LEU A 253 -6.90 19.29 -4.90
CA LEU A 253 -7.35 19.88 -6.17
C LEU A 253 -8.16 18.89 -7.02
N ASP A 254 -7.90 17.60 -6.89
CA ASP A 254 -8.64 16.54 -7.56
C ASP A 254 -9.96 16.21 -6.83
N GLU A 255 -9.94 16.25 -5.49
CA GLU A 255 -11.13 16.05 -4.66
C GLU A 255 -12.14 17.20 -4.80
N PHE A 256 -11.67 18.45 -4.90
CA PHE A 256 -12.50 19.64 -5.03
C PHE A 256 -12.19 20.41 -6.33
N PRO A 257 -12.81 20.03 -7.47
CA PRO A 257 -12.50 20.60 -8.78
C PRO A 257 -12.65 22.13 -8.87
N PHE A 258 -13.52 22.76 -8.07
CA PHE A 258 -13.66 24.22 -8.04
C PHE A 258 -12.37 24.94 -7.58
N LEU A 259 -11.49 24.24 -6.85
CA LEU A 259 -10.21 24.78 -6.43
C LEU A 259 -9.21 24.93 -7.58
N ARG A 260 -9.47 24.37 -8.76
CA ARG A 260 -8.66 24.61 -9.96
C ARG A 260 -8.57 26.10 -10.31
N ALA A 261 -9.58 26.90 -9.95
CA ALA A 261 -9.54 28.37 -10.10
C ALA A 261 -8.43 29.06 -9.26
N THR A 262 -7.84 28.35 -8.29
CA THR A 262 -6.74 28.85 -7.44
C THR A 262 -5.36 28.46 -7.96
N VAL A 263 -5.29 27.60 -8.98
CA VAL A 263 -4.05 27.16 -9.61
C VAL A 263 -3.56 28.28 -10.53
N VAL A 264 -2.31 28.68 -10.35
CA VAL A 264 -1.62 29.67 -11.20
C VAL A 264 -0.86 28.95 -12.31
N ARG A 265 -0.27 27.79 -11.99
CA ARG A 265 0.48 26.95 -12.92
C ARG A 265 0.43 25.50 -12.45
N ASP A 266 0.07 24.58 -13.32
CA ASP A 266 0.14 23.15 -13.01
C ASP A 266 1.61 22.67 -12.92
N PRO A 267 1.88 21.61 -12.14
CA PRO A 267 3.12 20.88 -12.27
C PRO A 267 3.25 20.31 -13.69
N ALA A 268 4.49 20.12 -14.14
CA ALA A 268 4.76 19.57 -15.46
C ALA A 268 5.96 18.63 -15.45
N PRO A 269 5.91 17.51 -16.18
CA PRO A 269 7.04 16.60 -16.32
C PRO A 269 8.19 17.29 -17.07
N GLY A 270 9.37 17.28 -16.47
CA GLY A 270 10.60 17.85 -17.02
C GLY A 270 11.59 16.78 -17.51
N LEU A 271 12.64 17.23 -18.21
CA LEU A 271 13.77 16.39 -18.64
C LEU A 271 14.52 15.72 -17.46
N VAL A 272 14.46 16.33 -16.26
CA VAL A 272 15.02 15.79 -15.01
C VAL A 272 14.02 16.08 -13.89
N GLY A 273 13.13 15.14 -13.60
CA GLY A 273 12.12 15.26 -12.55
C GLY A 273 10.92 16.15 -12.91
N GLU A 274 10.01 16.33 -11.96
CA GLU A 274 8.81 17.15 -12.09
C GLU A 274 9.10 18.61 -11.73
N SER A 275 8.53 19.55 -12.49
CA SER A 275 8.53 20.97 -12.15
C SER A 275 7.37 21.27 -11.20
N ALA A 276 7.64 22.04 -10.13
CA ALA A 276 6.61 22.39 -9.15
C ALA A 276 5.50 23.27 -9.77
N GLY A 277 4.25 22.91 -9.48
CA GLY A 277 3.09 23.76 -9.71
C GLY A 277 3.05 24.94 -8.74
N LEU A 278 2.22 25.94 -9.04
CA LEU A 278 1.93 27.10 -8.21
C LEU A 278 0.43 27.27 -8.02
N TRP A 279 -0.01 27.47 -6.78
CA TRP A 279 -1.42 27.69 -6.43
C TRP A 279 -1.57 28.74 -5.32
N ARG A 280 -2.79 29.23 -5.10
CA ARG A 280 -3.13 30.26 -4.10
C ARG A 280 -3.82 29.64 -2.88
N PRO A 281 -3.06 29.13 -1.88
CA PRO A 281 -3.63 28.39 -0.75
C PRO A 281 -4.58 29.23 0.12
N ARG A 282 -4.30 30.53 0.27
CA ARG A 282 -5.15 31.42 1.06
C ARG A 282 -6.54 31.59 0.43
N GLN A 283 -6.58 31.71 -0.90
CA GLN A 283 -7.83 31.77 -1.67
C GLN A 283 -8.55 30.42 -1.64
N ALA A 284 -7.83 29.30 -1.81
CA ALA A 284 -8.40 27.96 -1.71
C ALA A 284 -9.07 27.71 -0.36
N ARG A 285 -8.39 28.07 0.75
CA ARG A 285 -8.96 27.98 2.10
C ARG A 285 -10.25 28.80 2.24
N ALA A 286 -10.29 30.01 1.69
CA ALA A 286 -11.48 30.86 1.75
C ALA A 286 -12.67 30.21 1.02
N LEU A 287 -12.43 29.67 -0.19
CA LEU A 287 -13.45 28.95 -0.96
C LEU A 287 -13.95 27.69 -0.23
N LEU A 288 -13.05 26.92 0.38
CA LEU A 288 -13.40 25.73 1.17
C LEU A 288 -14.26 26.10 2.39
N TRP A 289 -13.91 27.17 3.10
CA TRP A 289 -14.73 27.67 4.20
C TRP A 289 -16.11 28.16 3.75
N GLU A 290 -16.19 28.82 2.60
CA GLU A 290 -17.46 29.24 2.01
C GLU A 290 -18.36 28.04 1.69
N HIS A 291 -17.85 27.06 0.93
CA HIS A 291 -18.61 25.87 0.57
C HIS A 291 -18.98 25.04 1.81
N GLY A 292 -18.08 24.90 2.79
CA GLY A 292 -18.36 24.22 4.05
C GLY A 292 -19.48 24.89 4.87
N ARG A 293 -19.54 26.23 4.90
CA ARG A 293 -20.64 26.97 5.53
C ARG A 293 -21.95 26.83 4.77
N GLU A 294 -21.91 26.88 3.44
CA GLU A 294 -23.10 26.66 2.62
C GLU A 294 -23.70 25.28 2.83
N GLU A 295 -22.87 24.23 2.84
CA GLU A 295 -23.34 22.87 3.11
C GLU A 295 -23.87 22.70 4.52
N LEU A 296 -23.20 23.30 5.51
CA LEU A 296 -23.71 23.30 6.89
C LEU A 296 -25.06 24.02 6.97
N GLY A 297 -25.23 25.12 6.25
CA GLY A 297 -26.49 25.86 6.13
C GLY A 297 -27.61 25.00 5.52
N ARG A 298 -27.31 24.26 4.44
CA ARG A 298 -28.25 23.30 3.83
C ARG A 298 -28.66 22.20 4.80
N LEU A 299 -27.68 21.59 5.48
CA LEU A 299 -27.91 20.52 6.45
C LEU A 299 -28.76 21.00 7.64
N THR A 300 -28.40 22.13 8.23
CA THR A 300 -29.12 22.68 9.40
C THR A 300 -30.51 23.19 9.02
N GLY A 301 -30.68 23.76 7.81
CA GLY A 301 -32.00 24.11 7.28
C GLY A 301 -32.90 22.89 7.09
N TRP A 302 -32.35 21.79 6.56
CA TRP A 302 -33.07 20.52 6.43
C TRP A 302 -33.46 19.92 7.79
N LEU A 303 -32.56 19.95 8.78
CA LEU A 303 -32.84 19.51 10.16
C LEU A 303 -33.97 20.34 10.80
N ALA A 304 -33.95 21.67 10.62
CA ALA A 304 -34.94 22.58 11.18
C ALA A 304 -36.33 22.44 10.54
N ALA A 305 -36.39 22.04 9.26
CA ALA A 305 -37.65 21.83 8.56
C ALA A 305 -38.46 20.63 9.09
N GLY A 306 -37.86 19.76 9.92
CA GLY A 306 -38.46 18.54 10.41
C GLY A 306 -38.59 17.51 9.28
N THR A 307 -37.95 16.36 9.43
CA THR A 307 -38.08 15.25 8.47
C THR A 307 -39.56 14.93 8.21
N PRO A 308 -40.03 14.83 6.95
CA PRO A 308 -41.31 14.17 6.67
C PRO A 308 -41.28 12.69 7.05
#